data_AF-A0A180F8E6-F1
#
_entry.id   AF-A0A180F8E6-F1
#
_cell.length_a   1.000
_cell.length_b   1.000
_cell.length_c   1.000
_cell.angle_alpha   90.00
_cell.angle_beta   90.00
_cell.angle_gamma   90.00
#
_symmetry.space_group_name_H-M   'P 1'
#
loop_
_entity.id
_entity.type
_entity.pdbx_description
1 polymer ?
#
loop_
_entity_poly.entity_id
_entity_poly.type
_entity_poly.pdbx_seq_one_letter_code
_entity_poly.pdbx_strand_id
1 'polypeptide(L)' 'MKQPAGIDILKDGVHACLKEQSDDGRVKIKRSRSFSNDYEGFKGVLD' A
#
# COMPACT_ATOMS: atom_id res chain seq x y z
N MET A 1 15.39 5.99 7.62
CA MET A 1 15.43 4.79 6.74
C MET A 1 14.25 4.86 5.79
N LYS A 2 14.43 4.60 4.48
CA LYS A 2 13.31 4.53 3.53
C LYS A 2 12.59 3.20 3.74
N GLN A 3 11.29 3.23 4.06
CA GLN A 3 10.48 2.02 4.17
C GLN A 3 10.04 1.57 2.76
N PRO A 4 10.25 0.29 2.38
CA PRO A 4 9.77 -0.21 1.11
C PRO A 4 8.23 -0.16 1.05
N ALA A 5 7.69 0.41 -0.04
CA ALA A 5 6.26 0.36 -0.35
C ALA A 5 6.01 -0.73 -1.41
N GLY A 6 4.97 -1.53 -1.23
CA GLY A 6 4.46 -2.47 -2.23
C GLY A 6 3.10 -2.03 -2.74
N ILE A 7 2.82 -2.25 -4.02
CA ILE A 7 1.52 -1.99 -4.63
C ILE A 7 1.09 -3.26 -5.34
N ASP A 8 -0.07 -3.78 -4.96
CA ASP A 8 -0.75 -4.87 -5.64
C ASP A 8 -1.94 -4.26 -6.41
N ILE A 9 -1.97 -4.44 -7.73
CA ILE A 9 -3.03 -3.93 -8.60
C ILE A 9 -3.87 -5.12 -9.04
N LEU A 10 -5.14 -5.15 -8.64
CA LEU A 10 -6.13 -6.13 -9.05
C LEU A 10 -7.11 -5.48 -10.02
N LYS A 11 -7.86 -6.28 -10.78
CA LYS A 11 -8.88 -5.78 -11.71
C LYS A 11 -9.89 -4.85 -11.01
N ASP A 12 -10.24 -5.20 -9.78
CA ASP A 12 -11.30 -4.53 -9.01
C ASP A 12 -10.77 -3.50 -7.98
N GLY A 13 -9.45 -3.28 -7.89
CA GLY A 13 -8.91 -2.37 -6.88
C GLY A 13 -7.39 -2.26 -6.83
N VAL A 14 -6.91 -1.18 -6.22
CA VAL A 14 -5.48 -0.97 -5.94
C VAL A 14 -5.24 -1.14 -4.45
N HIS A 15 -4.26 -1.95 -4.08
CA HIS A 15 -3.90 -2.22 -2.71
C HIS A 15 -2.44 -1.78 -2.47
N ALA A 16 -2.26 -0.69 -1.71
CA ALA A 16 -0.95 -0.21 -1.32
C ALA A 16 -0.61 -0.72 0.09
N CYS A 17 0.63 -1.19 0.28
CA CYS A 17 1.14 -1.62 1.58
C CYS A 17 2.51 -1.00 1.88
N LEU A 18 2.70 -0.56 3.12
CA LEU A 18 4.01 -0.21 3.66
C LEU A 18 4.60 -1.45 4.32
N LYS A 19 5.79 -1.83 3.86
CA LYS A 19 6.54 -2.98 4.35
C LYS A 19 7.63 -2.50 5.30
N GLU A 20 7.78 -3.18 6.41
CA GLU A 20 8.84 -2.95 7.39
C GLU A 20 9.61 -4.26 7.59
N GLN A 21 10.93 -4.19 7.47
CA GLN A 21 11.80 -5.29 7.83
C GLN A 21 12.03 -5.22 9.34
N SER A 22 11.60 -6.25 10.06
CA SER A 22 11.88 -6.44 11.48
C SER A 22 13.35 -6.82 11.69
N ASP A 23 13.86 -6.65 12.91
CA ASP A 23 15.26 -6.94 13.24
C ASP A 23 15.66 -8.42 13.02
N ASP A 24 14.68 -9.32 12.99
CA ASP A 24 14.81 -10.74 12.65
C ASP A 24 14.86 -11.01 11.14
N GLY A 25 14.92 -9.97 10.32
CA GLY A 25 14.98 -10.03 8.86
C GLY A 25 13.62 -10.29 8.18
N ARG A 26 12.54 -10.51 8.94
CA ARG A 26 11.21 -10.76 8.38
C ARG A 26 10.55 -9.47 7.90
N VAL A 27 9.92 -9.52 6.75
CA VAL A 27 9.12 -8.40 6.22
C VAL A 27 7.69 -8.52 6.75
N LYS A 28 7.20 -7.46 7.40
CA LYS A 28 5.82 -7.33 7.88
C LYS A 28 5.13 -6.18 7.17
N ILE A 29 3.82 -6.30 6.94
CA ILE A 29 3.01 -5.17 6.48
C ILE A 29 2.64 -4.34 7.71
N LYS A 30 3.09 -3.08 7.73
CA LYS A 30 2.84 -2.15 8.85
C LYS A 30 1.55 -1.35 8.66
N ARG A 31 1.22 -1.05 7.42
CA ARG A 31 0.02 -0.30 7.04
C ARG A 31 -0.41 -0.75 5.65
N SER A 32 -1.70 -0.91 5.43
CA SER A 32 -2.29 -1.07 4.11
C SER A 32 -3.36 -0.01 3.88
N ARG A 33 -3.59 0.33 2.61
CA ARG A 33 -4.72 1.13 2.16
C ARG A 33 -5.22 0.56 0.85
N SER A 34 -6.54 0.41 0.75
CA SER A 34 -7.21 -0.04 -0.45
C SER A 34 -7.88 1.15 -1.13
N PHE A 35 -7.83 1.17 -2.45
CA PHE A 35 -8.45 2.18 -3.29
C PHE A 35 -9.32 1.47 -4.32
N SER A 36 -10.49 2.05 -4.60
CA SER A 36 -11.27 1.63 -5.76
C SER A 36 -10.45 1.87 -7.02
N ASN A 37 -10.57 0.97 -8.00
CA ASN A 37 -9.94 1.15 -9.32
C ASN A 37 -10.81 2.06 -10.22
N ASP A 38 -11.19 3.21 -9.69
CA ASP A 38 -11.95 4.23 -10.39
C ASP A 38 -11.40 5.63 -10.04
N TYR A 39 -11.80 6.62 -10.83
CA TYR A 39 -11.32 7.99 -10.68
C TYR A 39 -11.62 8.60 -9.30
N GLU A 40 -12.72 8.20 -8.66
CA GLU A 40 -13.12 8.71 -7.34
C GLU A 40 -12.21 8.14 -6.23
N GLY A 41 -11.79 6.88 -6.35
CA GLY A 41 -10.86 6.22 -5.43
C GLY A 41 -9.50 6.91 -5.29
N PHE A 42 -9.06 7.67 -6.30
CA PHE A 42 -7.79 8.41 -6.28
C PHE A 42 -7.93 9.88 -5.83
N LYS A 43 -9.13 10.48 -5.86
CA LYS A 43 -9.34 11.87 -5.41
C LYS A 43 -9.11 12.07 -3.92
N GLY A 44 -9.49 11.10 -3.08
CA GLY A 44 -9.36 11.17 -1.61
C GLY A 44 -7.93 10.98 -1.07
N VAL A 45 -6.91 11.11 -1.92
CA VAL A 45 -5.48 10.95 -1.56
C VAL A 45 -4.71 12.26 -1.76
N LEU A 46 -5.30 13.27 -2.41
CA LEU A 46 -4.66 14.54 -2.76
C LEU A 46 -4.86 15.66 -1.71
N ASP A 47 -5.32 15.33 -0.51
CA ASP A 47 -5.41 16.24 0.65
C ASP A 47 -4.26 15.99 1.63
#